data_AF-A0A370JW68-F1
#
_entry.id   AF-A0A370JW68-F1
#
_cell.length_a   1.000
_cell.length_b   1.000
_cell.length_c   1.000
_cell.angle_alpha   90.00
_cell.angle_beta   90.00
_cell.angle_gamma   90.00
#
_symmetry.space_group_name_H-M   'P 1'
#
loop_
_entity.id
_entity.type
_entity.pdbx_description
1 polymer ?
#
loop_
_entity_poly.entity_id
_entity_poly.type
_entity_poly.pdbx_seq_one_letter_code
_entity_poly.pdbx_strand_id
1 'polypeptide(L)'
;MVTLSKINSLAEGQVLECVGEEAGDTFRILVQHTSPSHYEALGKVTLKGGQVHYQSSGPMTAELLLQWLNALFDRWPGARAVPWVARPHNEKTRQFVQEVRQAT
;
A
#
# COMPACT_ATOMS: atom_id res chain seq x y z
N MET A 1 6.91 1.97 10.15
CA MET A 1 6.05 3.14 9.88
C MET A 1 6.49 3.86 8.60
N VAL A 2 5.55 4.14 7.70
CA VAL A 2 5.76 5.01 6.52
C VAL A 2 5.70 6.48 6.94
N THR A 3 6.49 7.33 6.29
CA THR A 3 6.53 8.77 6.56
C THR A 3 6.34 9.55 5.26
N LEU A 4 5.98 10.83 5.38
CA LEU A 4 5.84 11.73 4.23
C LEU A 4 7.16 11.81 3.43
N SER A 5 8.29 11.96 4.12
CA SER A 5 9.62 11.96 3.49
C SER A 5 9.89 10.67 2.73
N LYS A 6 9.46 9.51 3.25
CA LYS A 6 9.65 8.23 2.57
C LYS A 6 8.80 8.13 1.29
N ILE A 7 7.54 8.57 1.32
CA ILE A 7 6.67 8.64 0.13
C ILE A 7 7.28 9.57 -0.92
N ASN A 8 7.69 10.79 -0.52
CA ASN A 8 8.29 11.77 -1.42
C ASN A 8 9.67 11.36 -1.97
N SER A 9 10.35 10.42 -1.31
CA SER A 9 11.63 9.86 -1.79
C SER A 9 11.47 8.69 -2.75
N LEU A 10 10.23 8.26 -3.02
CA LEU A 10 9.98 7.20 -4.00
C LEU A 10 10.42 7.68 -5.39
N ALA A 11 11.15 6.82 -6.11
CA ALA A 11 11.56 7.10 -7.47
C ALA A 11 10.51 6.60 -8.47
N GLU A 12 10.45 7.21 -9.65
CA GLU A 12 9.71 6.65 -10.78
C GLU A 12 10.19 5.22 -11.10
N GLY A 13 9.25 4.32 -11.42
CA GLY A 13 9.54 2.91 -11.65
C GLY A 13 9.83 2.10 -10.37
N GLN A 14 9.74 2.71 -9.19
CA GLN A 14 9.73 2.01 -7.91
C GLN A 14 8.36 2.04 -7.25
N VAL A 15 8.19 1.15 -6.29
CA VAL A 15 7.05 1.11 -5.37
C VAL A 15 7.55 1.04 -3.94
N LEU A 16 6.81 1.63 -3.00
CA LEU A 16 6.99 1.37 -1.58
C LEU A 16 6.01 0.25 -1.20
N GLU A 17 6.53 -0.83 -0.64
CA GLU A 17 5.73 -2.01 -0.31
C GLU A 17 5.84 -2.35 1.18
N CYS A 18 4.70 -2.73 1.75
CA CYS A 18 4.53 -3.21 3.10
C CYS A 18 3.81 -4.57 3.03
N VAL A 19 4.39 -5.59 3.66
CA VAL A 19 3.80 -6.93 3.75
C VAL A 19 3.92 -7.40 5.18
N GLY A 20 2.81 -7.84 5.77
CA GLY A 20 2.81 -8.31 7.15
C GLY A 20 1.62 -9.20 7.48
N GLU A 21 1.61 -9.63 8.74
CA GLU A 21 0.60 -10.49 9.33
C GLU A 21 0.28 -9.99 10.74
N GLU A 22 -1.01 -10.01 11.11
CA GLU A 22 -1.49 -9.66 12.43
C GLU A 22 -2.66 -10.58 12.81
N ALA A 23 -2.56 -11.30 13.93
CA ALA A 23 -3.61 -12.18 14.43
C ALA A 23 -4.14 -13.23 13.43
N GLY A 24 -3.34 -13.59 12.41
CA GLY A 24 -3.70 -14.49 11.32
C GLY A 24 -4.32 -13.81 10.10
N ASP A 25 -4.53 -12.50 10.14
CA ASP A 25 -4.83 -11.68 8.96
C ASP A 25 -3.51 -11.32 8.27
N THR A 26 -3.48 -11.40 6.94
CA THR A 26 -2.32 -10.96 6.15
C THR A 26 -2.66 -9.71 5.38
N PHE A 27 -1.69 -8.83 5.20
CA PHE A 27 -1.87 -7.62 4.39
C PHE A 27 -0.66 -7.36 3.52
N ARG A 28 -0.94 -6.86 2.32
CA ARG A 28 0.03 -6.32 1.38
C ARG A 28 -0.48 -4.97 0.91
N ILE A 29 0.33 -3.94 1.12
CA ILE A 29 0.02 -2.57 0.71
C ILE A 29 1.20 -2.05 -0.10
N LEU A 30 0.88 -1.42 -1.23
CA LEU A 30 1.83 -0.88 -2.18
C LEU A 30 1.49 0.59 -2.43
N VAL A 31 2.51 1.45 -2.46
CA VAL A 31 2.42 2.84 -2.92
C VAL A 31 3.26 3.00 -4.17
N GLN A 32 2.70 3.64 -5.20
CA GLN A 32 3.36 3.90 -6.47
C GLN A 32 3.09 5.32 -6.97
N HIS A 33 3.96 5.82 -7.86
CA HIS A 33 3.67 7.04 -8.62
C HIS A 33 2.52 6.83 -9.59
N THR A 34 1.66 7.84 -9.67
CA THR A 34 0.71 8.01 -10.77
C THR A 34 1.06 9.23 -11.63
N SER A 35 1.72 10.23 -11.05
CA SER A 35 2.34 11.38 -11.73
C SER A 35 3.48 11.93 -10.85
N PRO A 36 4.28 12.92 -11.31
CA PRO A 36 5.42 13.43 -10.55
C PRO A 36 5.10 13.89 -9.12
N SER A 37 3.86 14.37 -8.88
CA SER A 37 3.43 14.87 -7.56
C SER A 37 2.27 14.06 -6.95
N HIS A 38 1.86 12.95 -7.59
CA HIS A 38 0.74 12.12 -7.12
C HIS A 38 1.14 10.66 -6.99
N TYR A 39 0.53 10.05 -5.99
CA TYR A 39 0.76 8.69 -5.57
C TYR A 39 -0.58 7.98 -5.38
N GLU A 40 -0.56 6.67 -5.44
CA GLU A 40 -1.72 5.82 -5.14
C GLU A 40 -1.27 4.69 -4.23
N ALA A 41 -2.07 4.39 -3.21
CA ALA A 41 -1.96 3.17 -2.40
C ALA A 41 -2.94 2.12 -2.90
N LEU A 42 -2.45 0.89 -3.06
CA LEU A 42 -3.21 -0.30 -3.40
C LEU A 42 -2.97 -1.35 -2.33
N GLY A 43 -4.05 -1.88 -1.76
CA GLY A 43 -4.01 -2.78 -0.62
C GLY A 43 -4.82 -4.04 -0.84
N LYS A 44 -4.33 -5.14 -0.28
CA LYS A 44 -5.06 -6.40 -0.10
C LYS A 44 -4.90 -6.84 1.34
N VAL A 45 -6.00 -7.10 2.00
CA VAL A 45 -6.04 -7.70 3.34
C VAL A 45 -6.81 -9.00 3.25
N THR A 46 -6.20 -10.11 3.64
CA THR A 46 -6.85 -11.42 3.72
C THR A 46 -7.05 -11.75 5.20
N LEU A 47 -8.30 -11.78 5.62
CA LEU A 47 -8.67 -12.13 6.98
C LEU A 47 -8.42 -13.62 7.25
N LYS A 48 -8.17 -13.99 8.50
CA LYS A 48 -7.99 -15.38 8.94
C LYS A 48 -9.11 -16.32 8.50
N GLY A 49 -10.33 -15.80 8.34
CA GLY A 49 -11.51 -16.53 7.83
C GLY A 49 -11.56 -16.72 6.31
N GLY A 50 -10.54 -16.27 5.57
CA GLY A 50 -10.44 -16.36 4.11
C GLY A 50 -11.09 -15.23 3.33
N GLN A 51 -11.80 -14.31 4.00
CA GLN A 51 -12.36 -13.12 3.35
C GLN A 51 -11.25 -12.16 2.93
N VAL A 52 -11.36 -11.61 1.72
CA VAL A 52 -10.38 -10.66 1.18
C VAL A 52 -11.01 -9.29 1.03
N HIS A 53 -10.29 -8.27 1.49
CA HIS A 53 -10.62 -6.86 1.30
C HIS A 53 -9.56 -6.21 0.43
N TYR A 54 -10.01 -5.61 -0.67
CA TYR A 54 -9.17 -4.79 -1.53
C TYR A 54 -9.40 -3.32 -1.23
N GLN A 55 -8.35 -2.53 -1.34
CA GLN A 55 -8.37 -1.09 -1.06
C GLN A 55 -7.62 -0.36 -2.16
N SER A 56 -8.18 0.75 -2.62
CA SER A 56 -7.50 1.70 -3.48
C SER A 56 -7.74 3.11 -2.96
N SER A 57 -6.68 3.89 -2.81
CA SER A 57 -6.81 5.31 -2.45
C SER A 57 -7.23 6.17 -3.65
N GLY A 58 -6.92 5.72 -4.87
CA GLY A 58 -6.84 6.57 -6.05
C GLY A 58 -5.64 7.55 -5.99
N PRO A 59 -5.40 8.33 -7.07
CA PRO A 59 -4.31 9.29 -7.14
C PRO A 59 -4.50 10.47 -6.18
N MET A 60 -3.49 10.76 -5.36
CA MET A 60 -3.50 11.89 -4.42
C MET A 60 -2.09 12.39 -4.07
N THR A 61 -2.01 13.55 -3.42
CA THR A 61 -0.75 14.08 -2.90
C THR A 61 -0.21 13.20 -1.77
N ALA A 62 1.10 13.27 -1.51
CA ALA A 62 1.73 12.45 -0.47
C ALA A 62 1.18 12.70 0.94
N GLU A 63 0.76 13.93 1.23
CA GLU A 63 0.14 14.29 2.52
C GLU A 63 -1.21 13.61 2.70
N LEU A 64 -2.09 13.71 1.69
CA LEU A 64 -3.40 13.07 1.73
C LEU A 64 -3.25 11.54 1.73
N LEU A 65 -2.27 11.01 1.01
CA LEU A 65 -1.96 9.58 1.02
C LEU A 65 -1.54 9.10 2.40
N LEU A 66 -0.69 9.85 3.10
CA LEU A 66 -0.26 9.50 4.45
C LEU A 66 -1.45 9.50 5.43
N GLN A 67 -2.37 10.46 5.30
CA GLN A 67 -3.61 10.48 6.10
C GLN A 67 -4.48 9.27 5.80
N TRP A 68 -4.68 8.93 4.52
CA TRP A 68 -5.42 7.75 4.11
C TRP A 68 -4.81 6.45 4.66
N LEU A 69 -3.48 6.31 4.59
CA LEU A 69 -2.76 5.16 5.15
C LEU A 69 -2.90 5.09 6.67
N ASN A 70 -2.88 6.21 7.39
CA ASN A 70 -3.13 6.22 8.83
C ASN A 70 -4.54 5.73 9.17
N ALA A 71 -5.57 6.19 8.45
CA ALA A 71 -6.94 5.72 8.64
C ALA A 71 -7.08 4.22 8.34
N LEU A 72 -6.35 3.72 7.33
CA LEU A 72 -6.28 2.28 7.05
C LEU A 72 -5.66 1.52 8.23
N PHE A 73 -4.57 2.03 8.80
CA PHE A 73 -3.90 1.42 9.95
C PHE A 73 -4.71 1.48 11.24
N ASP A 74 -5.63 2.41 11.40
CA ASP A 74 -6.53 2.41 12.55
C ASP A 74 -7.46 1.17 12.54
N ARG A 75 -7.70 0.58 11.36
CA ARG A 75 -8.42 -0.69 11.21
C ARG A 75 -7.51 -1.93 11.31
N TRP A 76 -6.23 -1.79 11.01
CA TRP A 76 -5.20 -2.84 11.08
C TRP A 76 -3.92 -2.31 11.72
N PRO A 77 -3.89 -2.16 13.06
CA PRO A 77 -2.83 -1.43 13.76
C PRO A 77 -1.45 -2.09 13.63
N GLY A 78 -1.37 -3.42 13.46
CA GLY A 78 -0.13 -4.15 13.21
C GLY A 78 0.57 -3.72 11.93
N ALA A 79 -0.18 -3.27 10.91
CA ALA A 79 0.39 -2.75 9.65
C ALA A 79 1.20 -1.45 9.85
N ARG A 80 0.97 -0.72 10.95
CA ARG A 80 1.72 0.51 11.27
C ARG A 80 3.18 0.22 11.62
N ALA A 81 3.43 -0.92 12.27
CA ALA A 81 4.74 -1.35 12.71
C ALA A 81 5.58 -1.96 11.57
N VAL A 82 4.93 -2.43 10.50
CA VAL A 82 5.62 -3.13 9.42
C VAL A 82 6.59 -2.18 8.68
N PRO A 83 7.81 -2.66 8.36
CA PRO A 83 8.76 -1.92 7.54
C PRO A 83 8.26 -1.73 6.11
N TRP A 84 8.31 -0.49 5.63
CA TRP A 84 8.07 -0.18 4.22
C TRP A 84 9.38 -0.24 3.44
N VAL A 85 9.39 -0.99 2.35
CA VAL A 85 10.58 -1.26 1.53
C VAL A 85 10.37 -0.71 0.13
N ALA A 86 11.32 0.09 -0.36
CA ALA A 86 11.34 0.49 -1.76
C ALA A 86 11.81 -0.68 -2.61
N ARG A 87 11.05 -1.01 -3.66
CA ARG A 87 11.36 -2.09 -4.59
C ARG A 87 11.09 -1.65 -6.03
N PRO A 88 11.76 -2.24 -7.02
CA PRO A 88 11.42 -2.00 -8.43
C PRO A 88 9.98 -2.42 -8.73
N HIS A 89 9.30 -1.68 -9.59
CA HIS A 89 7.98 -2.02 -10.13
C HIS A 89 8.10 -3.18 -11.14
N ASN A 90 8.34 -4.38 -10.61
CA ASN A 90 8.52 -5.62 -11.35
C ASN A 90 7.18 -6.31 -11.70
N GLU A 91 7.26 -7.50 -12.30
CA GLU A 91 6.08 -8.30 -12.68
C GLU A 91 5.18 -8.65 -11.49
N LYS A 92 5.74 -9.07 -10.34
CA LYS A 92 4.94 -9.43 -9.15
C LYS A 92 4.16 -8.25 -8.60
N THR A 93 4.74 -7.05 -8.64
CA THR A 93 4.05 -5.82 -8.25
C THR A 93 2.99 -5.43 -9.29
N ARG A 94 3.26 -5.59 -10.59
CA ARG A 94 2.27 -5.33 -11.65
C ARG A 94 1.06 -6.26 -11.57
N GLN A 95 1.29 -7.56 -11.34
CA GLN A 95 0.22 -8.55 -11.12
C GLN A 95 -0.63 -8.19 -9.90
N PHE A 96 -0.01 -7.77 -8.80
CA PHE A 96 -0.73 -7.30 -7.62
C PHE A 96 -1.58 -6.05 -7.90
N VAL A 97 -1.02 -5.06 -8.61
CA VAL A 97 -1.76 -3.87 -9.02
C VAL A 97 -2.97 -4.24 -9.87
N GLN A 98 -2.81 -5.16 -10.82
CA GLN A 98 -3.91 -5.65 -11.66
C GLN A 98 -4.98 -6.38 -10.84
N GLU A 99 -4.57 -7.25 -9.91
CA GLU A 99 -5.48 -7.95 -9.00
C GLU A 99 -6.35 -6.98 -8.19
N VAL A 100 -5.72 -5.98 -7.55
CA VAL A 100 -6.45 -4.98 -6.75
C VAL A 100 -7.43 -4.19 -7.63
N ARG A 101 -6.98 -3.72 -8.81
CA ARG A 101 -7.82 -2.94 -9.74
C ARG A 101 -9.00 -3.72 -10.31
N GLN A 102 -8.91 -5.05 -10.43
CA GLN A 102 -10.03 -5.87 -10.91
C GLN A 102 -11.08 -6.12 -9.83
N ALA A 103 -10.71 -5.93 -8.56
CA ALA A 103 -11.56 -6.21 -7.42
C ALA A 103 -12.22 -4.96 -6.79
N THR A 104 -11.76 -3.76 -7.16
CA THR A 104 -12.32 -2.46 -6.78
C THR A 104 -13.06 -1.82 -7.94
#